data_AF-W8XA29-F1
#
_entry.id   AF-W8XA29-F1
#
_cell.length_a   1.000
_cell.length_b   1.000
_cell.length_c   1.000
_cell.angle_alpha   90.00
_cell.angle_beta   90.00
_cell.angle_gamma   90.00
#
_symmetry.space_group_name_H-M   'P 1'
#
loop_
_entity.id
_entity.type
_entity.pdbx_description
1 polymer ?
#
loop_
_entity_poly.entity_id
_entity_poly.type
_entity_poly.pdbx_seq_one_letter_code
_entity_poly.pdbx_strand_id
1 'polypeptide(L)'
;MNFETPAVFFAYLNGRRWLLLRDLLGQGTVGVRELARKVGRDVKGVHTDTQILVDIGLLEKDAKGALRCPYDRIHIDMVMQAAA
;
A
#
# COMPACT_ATOMS: atom_id res chain seq x y z
N MET A 1 4.56 12.13 -4.60
CA MET A 1 3.20 11.89 -5.13
C MET A 1 2.31 13.03 -4.63
N ASN A 2 1.63 13.76 -5.52
CA ASN A 2 0.74 14.86 -5.12
C ASN A 2 -0.71 14.43 -5.32
N PHE A 3 -1.58 14.72 -4.37
CA PHE A 3 -3.01 14.40 -4.43
C PHE A 3 -3.80 15.71 -4.28
N GLU A 4 -4.83 15.90 -5.11
CA GLU A 4 -5.60 17.15 -5.13
C GLU A 4 -6.32 17.42 -3.81
N THR A 5 -6.71 16.38 -3.07
CA THR A 5 -7.30 16.50 -1.73
C THR A 5 -6.90 15.33 -0.83
N PRO A 6 -6.94 15.49 0.50
CA PRO A 6 -6.79 14.37 1.44
C PRO A 6 -7.80 13.24 1.22
N ALA A 7 -9.02 13.56 0.79
CA ALA A 7 -10.04 12.55 0.48
C ALA A 7 -9.61 11.61 -0.65
N VAL A 8 -9.02 12.17 -1.72
CA VAL A 8 -8.47 11.37 -2.83
C VAL A 8 -7.31 10.51 -2.33
N PHE A 9 -6.42 11.06 -1.49
CA PHE A 9 -5.35 10.28 -0.86
C PHE A 9 -5.91 9.06 -0.09
N PHE A 10 -6.90 9.26 0.77
CA PHE A 10 -7.48 8.17 1.57
C PHE A 10 -8.21 7.12 0.74
N ALA A 11 -8.72 7.48 -0.44
CA ALA A 11 -9.27 6.52 -1.39
C ALA A 11 -8.19 5.57 -1.93
N TYR A 12 -6.93 6.03 -2.07
CA TYR A 12 -5.78 5.23 -2.49
C TYR A 12 -5.05 4.54 -1.33
N LEU A 13 -4.96 5.18 -0.17
CA LEU A 13 -4.28 4.65 1.01
C LEU A 13 -5.22 4.64 2.22
N ASN A 14 -6.11 3.66 2.22
CA ASN A 14 -6.95 3.35 3.38
C ASN A 14 -6.21 2.43 4.37
N GLY A 15 -6.82 2.20 5.54
CA GLY A 15 -6.22 1.36 6.59
C GLY A 15 -5.89 -0.07 6.14
N ARG A 16 -6.67 -0.67 5.25
CA ARG A 16 -6.42 -2.03 4.73
C ARG A 16 -5.12 -2.08 3.92
N ARG A 17 -4.86 -1.06 3.11
CA ARG A 17 -3.64 -0.95 2.29
C ARG A 17 -2.43 -0.49 3.12
N TRP A 18 -2.65 0.36 4.11
CA TRP A 18 -1.61 0.72 5.09
C TRP A 18 -1.02 -0.51 5.79
N LEU A 19 -1.87 -1.45 6.22
CA LEU A 19 -1.41 -2.70 6.84
C LEU A 19 -0.53 -3.54 5.88
N LEU A 20 -0.87 -3.58 4.59
CA LEU A 20 -0.04 -4.30 3.60
C LEU A 20 1.33 -3.64 3.41
N LEU A 21 1.39 -2.30 3.35
CA LEU A 21 2.66 -1.58 3.25
C LEU A 21 3.52 -1.82 4.49
N ARG A 22 2.96 -1.66 5.69
CA ARG A 22 3.67 -1.92 6.95
C ARG A 22 4.22 -3.35 6.98
N ASP A 23 3.44 -4.32 6.52
CA ASP A 23 3.83 -5.72 6.50
C ASP A 23 4.80 -6.08 5.37
N LEU A 24 5.11 -5.17 4.44
CA LEU A 24 6.12 -5.31 3.38
C LEU A 24 7.33 -4.39 3.57
N LEU A 25 7.22 -3.38 4.43
CA LEU A 25 8.30 -2.43 4.69
C LEU A 25 9.52 -3.15 5.29
N GLY A 26 10.70 -2.91 4.73
CA GLY A 26 11.95 -3.55 5.16
C GLY A 26 12.01 -5.06 4.92
N GLN A 27 11.08 -5.63 4.16
CA GLN A 27 11.11 -7.04 3.74
C GLN A 27 11.58 -7.19 2.29
N GLY A 28 12.01 -8.40 1.95
CA GLY A 28 12.23 -8.78 0.56
C GLY A 28 10.92 -8.94 -0.22
N THR A 29 10.98 -9.67 -1.32
CA THR A 29 9.79 -10.00 -2.11
C THR A 29 8.90 -11.02 -1.39
N VAL A 30 7.60 -10.75 -1.32
CA VAL A 30 6.58 -11.61 -0.68
C VAL A 30 5.48 -11.94 -1.68
N GLY A 31 5.07 -13.22 -1.75
CA GLY A 31 3.97 -13.63 -2.62
C GLY A 31 2.60 -13.17 -2.10
N VAL A 32 1.65 -12.87 -2.99
CA VAL A 32 0.32 -12.35 -2.59
C VAL A 32 -0.45 -13.29 -1.66
N ARG A 33 -0.31 -14.62 -1.84
CA ARG A 33 -0.95 -15.63 -0.99
C ARG A 33 -0.33 -15.69 0.40
N GLU A 34 0.99 -15.56 0.46
CA GLU A 34 1.72 -15.50 1.73
C GLU A 34 1.34 -14.25 2.50
N LEU A 35 1.31 -13.09 1.84
CA LEU A 35 0.87 -11.83 2.41
C LEU A 35 -0.56 -11.95 2.94
N ALA A 36 -1.48 -12.53 2.16
CA ALA A 36 -2.87 -12.74 2.58
C ALA A 36 -2.99 -13.58 3.86
N ARG A 37 -2.21 -14.65 3.97
CA ARG A 37 -2.13 -15.47 5.20
C ARG A 37 -1.58 -14.65 6.38
N LYS A 38 -0.53 -13.86 6.16
CA LYS A 38 0.11 -13.03 7.19
C LYS A 38 -0.86 -11.99 7.77
N VAL A 39 -1.66 -11.36 6.92
CA VAL A 39 -2.63 -10.32 7.35
C VAL A 39 -4.02 -10.87 7.68
N GLY A 40 -4.23 -12.18 7.61
CA GLY A 40 -5.50 -12.83 7.95
C GLY A 40 -6.67 -12.44 7.03
N ARG A 41 -6.41 -12.23 5.73
CA ARG A 41 -7.41 -11.77 4.74
C ARG A 41 -7.51 -12.72 3.55
N ASP A 42 -8.61 -12.61 2.81
CA ASP A 42 -8.78 -13.35 1.57
C ASP A 42 -7.81 -12.89 0.46
N VAL A 43 -7.39 -13.84 -0.38
CA VAL A 43 -6.39 -13.59 -1.43
C VAL A 43 -6.89 -12.59 -2.47
N LYS A 44 -8.18 -12.61 -2.83
CA LYS A 44 -8.75 -11.73 -3.85
C LYS A 44 -8.69 -10.27 -3.38
N GLY A 45 -9.13 -10.01 -2.16
CA GLY A 45 -9.09 -8.67 -1.57
C GLY A 45 -7.67 -8.14 -1.38
N VAL A 46 -6.71 -9.01 -1.02
CA VAL A 46 -5.29 -8.60 -0.93
C VAL A 46 -4.71 -8.35 -2.32
N HIS A 47 -5.05 -9.17 -3.32
CA HIS A 47 -4.61 -8.93 -4.70
C HIS A 47 -5.12 -7.59 -5.25
N THR A 48 -6.39 -7.27 -5.05
CA THR A 48 -6.96 -5.98 -5.47
C THR A 48 -6.28 -4.81 -4.76
N ASP A 49 -6.09 -4.88 -3.44
CA ASP A 49 -5.43 -3.82 -2.68
C ASP A 49 -3.96 -3.62 -3.09
N THR A 50 -3.22 -4.72 -3.30
CA THR A 50 -1.82 -4.67 -3.73
C THR A 50 -1.68 -4.16 -5.16
N GLN A 51 -2.62 -4.46 -6.06
CA GLN A 51 -2.62 -3.89 -7.40
C GLN A 51 -2.73 -2.37 -7.36
N ILE A 52 -3.65 -1.83 -6.56
CA ILE A 52 -3.80 -0.38 -6.40
C ILE A 52 -2.52 0.26 -5.86
N LEU A 53 -1.87 -0.38 -4.88
CA LEU A 53 -0.59 0.07 -4.34
C LEU A 53 0.55 0.03 -5.37
N VAL A 54 0.53 -0.94 -6.30
CA VAL A 54 1.47 -1.01 -7.41
C VAL A 54 1.20 0.10 -8.42
N ASP A 55 -0.07 0.34 -8.77
CA ASP A 55 -0.46 1.35 -9.75
C ASP A 55 -0.06 2.77 -9.30
N ILE A 56 -0.02 3.03 -7.98
CA ILE A 56 0.45 4.29 -7.41
C ILE A 56 1.93 4.31 -7.03
N GLY A 57 2.67 3.23 -7.31
CA GLY A 57 4.12 3.15 -7.08
C GLY A 57 4.54 3.02 -5.61
N LEU A 58 3.64 2.60 -4.72
CA LEU A 58 3.98 2.28 -3.33
C LEU A 58 4.47 0.84 -3.15
N LEU A 59 4.13 -0.05 -4.09
CA LEU A 59 4.68 -1.40 -4.19
C LEU A 59 5.20 -1.66 -5.60
N GLU A 60 6.11 -2.61 -5.72
CA GLU A 60 6.60 -3.12 -7.01
C GLU A 60 6.39 -4.63 -7.09
N LYS A 61 6.22 -5.15 -8.31
CA LYS A 61 6.20 -6.58 -8.59
C LYS A 61 7.51 -6.99 -9.24
N ASP A 62 8.05 -8.13 -8.82
CA ASP A 62 9.15 -8.79 -9.53
C ASP A 62 8.65 -9.56 -10.77
N ALA A 63 9.57 -10.17 -11.51
CA ALA A 63 9.26 -10.96 -12.70
C ALA A 63 8.35 -12.18 -12.43
N LYS A 64 8.26 -12.64 -11.17
CA LYS A 64 7.40 -13.75 -10.75
C LYS A 64 6.08 -13.27 -10.14
N GLY A 65 5.85 -11.95 -10.09
CA GLY A 65 4.67 -11.33 -9.53
C GLY A 65 4.66 -11.23 -8.01
N ALA A 66 5.79 -11.49 -7.33
CA ALA A 66 5.94 -11.24 -5.90
C ALA A 66 6.09 -9.75 -5.63
N LEU A 67 5.58 -9.31 -4.49
CA LEU A 67 5.47 -7.90 -4.12
C LEU A 67 6.63 -7.48 -3.23
N ARG A 68 7.18 -6.29 -3.44
CA ARG A 68 8.08 -5.64 -2.46
C ARG A 68 7.72 -4.17 -2.28
N CYS A 69 8.00 -3.65 -1.09
CA CYS A 69 8.05 -2.21 -0.88
C CYS A 69 9.45 -1.73 -1.30
N PRO A 70 9.57 -0.77 -2.24
CA PRO A 70 10.87 -0.27 -2.67
C PRO A 70 11.45 0.79 -1.72
N TYR A 71 10.75 1.13 -0.64
CA TYR A 71 11.12 2.17 0.32
C TYR A 71 11.45 1.57 1.68
N ASP A 72 12.44 2.16 2.36
CA ASP A 72 12.77 1.80 3.75
C ASP A 72 11.97 2.59 4.77
N ARG A 73 11.43 3.75 4.36
CA ARG A 73 10.62 4.63 5.20
C ARG A 73 9.55 5.32 4.37
N ILE A 74 8.31 5.27 4.87
CA ILE A 74 7.17 6.02 4.33
C ILE A 74 6.78 7.06 5.37
N HIS A 75 6.80 8.33 4.97
CA HIS A 75 6.34 9.46 5.78
C HIS A 75 5.22 10.17 5.00
N ILE A 76 4.10 10.42 5.67
CA ILE A 76 2.94 11.07 5.10
C ILE A 76 2.64 12.27 5.98
N ASP A 77 2.58 13.44 5.36
CA ASP A 77 2.21 14.69 6.02
C ASP A 77 0.86 15.18 5.47
N MET A 78 0.01 15.67 6.36
CA MET A 78 -1.33 16.15 6.04
C MET A 78 -1.68 17.34 6.90
N VAL A 79 -2.02 18.45 6.25
CA VAL A 79 -2.40 19.69 6.91
C VAL A 79 -3.83 20.04 6.54
N MET A 80 -4.65 20.31 7.56
CA MET A 80 -6.01 20.82 7.41
C MET A 80 -6.11 22.12 8.20
N GLN A 81 -6.71 23.14 7.60
CA GLN A 81 -6.90 24.46 8.20
C GLN A 81 -8.39 24.79 8.23
N ALA A 82 -8.81 25.60 9.19
CA ALA A 82 -10.19 26.07 9.26
C ALA A 82 -10.54 26.88 7.99
N ALA A 83 -11.78 26.77 7.55
CA ALA A 83 -12.32 27.75 6.60
C ALA A 83 -12.33 29.12 7.28
N ALA A 84 -11.84 30.14 6.57
CA ALA A 84 -11.84 31.53 7.05
C ALA A 84 -13.28 32.07 7.23
#